data_AF-A0A3D2J890-F1
#
_entry.id   AF-A0A3D2J890-F1
#
_cell.length_a   1.000
_cell.length_b   1.000
_cell.length_c   1.000
_cell.angle_alpha   90.00
_cell.angle_beta   90.00
_cell.angle_gamma   90.00
#
_symmetry.space_group_name_H-M   'P 1'
#
loop_
_entity.id
_entity.type
_entity.pdbx_description
1 polymer ?
#
loop_
_entity_poly.entity_id
_entity_poly.type
_entity_poly.pdbx_seq_one_letter_code
_entity_poly.pdbx_strand_id
1 'polypeptide(L)'
;EGGDDSDMHLALAHLLALQGEPEAARQLYQHDLALLWQPGAYKEYQARGLEGLAALEARGGDPATAARWWATAQAMREDMGVPRYPVDQLAYEQAVAATRQALGEEAFAAAWEQGRTQPLEQVIAAILQRGEEAGNP
;
A
#
# COMPACT_ATOMS: atom_id res chain seq x y z
N GLU A 1 -21.41 -5.06 -6.99
CA GLU A 1 -20.94 -6.40 -6.56
C GLU A 1 -19.44 -6.46 -6.26
N GLY A 2 -18.58 -5.58 -6.80
CA GLY A 2 -17.12 -5.66 -6.54
C GLY A 2 -16.61 -5.20 -5.16
N GLY A 3 -17.34 -4.36 -4.42
CA GLY A 3 -16.83 -3.78 -3.16
C GLY A 3 -16.73 -4.76 -1.98
N ASP A 4 -17.69 -5.67 -1.82
CA ASP A 4 -17.71 -6.64 -0.72
C ASP A 4 -16.62 -7.71 -0.88
N ASP A 5 -16.34 -8.14 -2.12
CA ASP A 5 -15.33 -9.15 -2.40
C ASP A 5 -13.91 -8.60 -2.16
N SER A 6 -13.69 -7.34 -2.52
CA SER A 6 -12.43 -6.64 -2.28
C SER A 6 -12.16 -6.36 -0.80
N ASP A 7 -13.19 -6.03 -0.02
CA ASP A 7 -13.02 -5.85 1.42
C ASP A 7 -12.53 -7.13 2.10
N MET A 8 -13.08 -8.28 1.69
CA MET A 8 -12.69 -9.60 2.17
C MET A 8 -11.25 -9.97 1.75
N HIS A 9 -10.88 -9.74 0.50
CA HIS A 9 -9.52 -10.04 0.02
C HIS A 9 -8.46 -9.15 0.66
N LEU A 10 -8.74 -7.86 0.87
CA LEU A 10 -7.84 -6.96 1.60
C LEU A 10 -7.67 -7.39 3.06
N ALA A 11 -8.75 -7.80 3.72
CA ALA A 11 -8.68 -8.35 5.07
C ALA A 11 -7.87 -9.66 5.12
N LEU A 12 -8.06 -10.55 4.14
CA LEU A 12 -7.29 -11.80 4.04
C LEU A 12 -5.80 -11.54 3.79
N ALA A 13 -5.46 -10.62 2.88
CA ALA A 13 -4.08 -10.25 2.60
C ALA A 13 -3.39 -9.67 3.85
N HIS A 14 -4.12 -8.89 4.64
CA HIS A 14 -3.64 -8.39 5.93
C HIS A 14 -3.37 -9.54 6.92
N LEU A 15 -4.29 -10.51 7.02
CA LEU A 15 -4.12 -11.68 7.88
C LEU A 15 -2.91 -12.54 7.46
N LEU A 16 -2.74 -12.80 6.16
CA LEU A 16 -1.57 -13.52 5.64
C LEU A 16 -0.26 -12.83 6.01
N ALA A 17 -0.22 -11.50 5.91
CA ALA A 17 0.94 -10.71 6.33
C ALA A 17 1.23 -10.87 7.83
N LEU A 18 0.19 -10.95 8.67
CA LEU A 18 0.34 -11.17 10.12
C LEU A 18 0.76 -12.62 10.44
N GLN A 19 0.32 -13.60 9.64
CA GLN A 19 0.65 -15.02 9.80
C GLN A 19 2.07 -15.37 9.32
N GLY A 20 2.80 -14.41 8.75
CA GLY A 20 4.17 -14.61 8.28
C GLY A 20 4.25 -15.18 6.86
N GLU A 21 3.21 -14.98 6.05
CA GLU A 21 3.18 -15.32 4.62
C GLU A 21 3.19 -14.03 3.75
N PRO A 22 4.29 -13.26 3.75
CA PRO A 22 4.32 -11.96 3.09
C PRO A 22 4.23 -12.03 1.56
N GLU A 23 4.71 -13.10 0.93
CA GLU A 23 4.60 -13.33 -0.52
C GLU A 23 3.16 -13.60 -0.94
N ALA A 24 2.43 -14.43 -0.18
CA ALA A 24 1.01 -14.68 -0.42
C ALA A 24 0.18 -13.41 -0.22
N ALA A 25 0.47 -12.64 0.85
CA ALA A 25 -0.14 -11.34 1.08
C ALA A 25 0.12 -10.36 -0.07
N ARG A 26 1.36 -10.29 -0.55
CA ARG A 26 1.76 -9.42 -1.68
C ARG A 26 1.00 -9.77 -2.96
N GLN A 27 0.96 -11.05 -3.33
CA GLN A 27 0.25 -11.50 -4.52
C GLN A 27 -1.23 -11.16 -4.45
N LEU A 28 -1.86 -11.37 -3.28
CA LEU A 28 -3.28 -11.06 -3.11
C LEU A 28 -3.55 -9.56 -3.22
N TYR A 29 -2.73 -8.71 -2.57
CA TYR A 29 -2.85 -7.25 -2.71
C TYR A 29 -2.66 -6.79 -4.16
N GLN A 30 -1.67 -7.33 -4.88
CA GLN A 30 -1.39 -6.96 -6.27
C GLN A 30 -2.50 -7.41 -7.22
N HIS A 31 -3.02 -8.61 -7.02
CA HIS A 31 -4.13 -9.15 -7.80
C HIS A 31 -5.39 -8.29 -7.65
N ASP A 32 -5.76 -7.96 -6.42
CA ASP A 32 -6.91 -7.12 -6.14
C ASP A 32 -6.72 -5.70 -6.68
N LEU A 33 -5.53 -5.12 -6.53
CA LEU A 33 -5.19 -3.83 -7.13
C LEU A 33 -5.31 -3.87 -8.66
N ALA A 34 -4.85 -4.93 -9.34
CA ALA A 34 -4.97 -5.07 -10.79
C ALA A 34 -6.44 -5.16 -11.24
N LEU A 35 -7.27 -5.90 -10.51
CA LEU A 35 -8.71 -6.04 -10.80
C LEU A 35 -9.48 -4.74 -10.55
N LEU A 36 -9.12 -4.01 -9.49
CA LEU A 36 -9.80 -2.80 -9.06
C LEU A 36 -9.26 -1.53 -9.72
N TRP A 37 -8.11 -1.62 -10.39
CA TRP A 37 -7.50 -0.49 -11.08
C TRP A 37 -8.30 -0.12 -12.33
N GLN A 38 -9.35 0.68 -12.11
CA GLN A 38 -9.99 1.48 -13.12
C GLN A 38 -9.93 2.95 -12.72
N PRO A 39 -9.51 3.85 -13.62
CA PRO A 39 -9.46 5.28 -13.32
C PRO A 39 -10.81 5.79 -12.81
N GLY A 40 -10.83 6.28 -11.56
CA GLY A 40 -12.01 6.89 -10.94
C GLY A 40 -12.96 5.95 -10.18
N ALA A 41 -12.75 4.62 -10.21
CA ALA A 41 -13.55 3.66 -9.45
C ALA A 41 -12.77 3.08 -8.26
N TYR A 42 -13.46 2.71 -7.18
CA TYR A 42 -12.91 1.95 -6.03
C TYR A 42 -11.66 2.56 -5.38
N LYS A 43 -11.50 3.89 -5.44
CA LYS A 43 -10.32 4.61 -4.93
C LYS A 43 -10.00 4.31 -3.45
N GLU A 44 -11.01 4.04 -2.61
CA GLU A 44 -10.84 3.64 -1.20
C GLU A 44 -10.10 2.30 -1.08
N TYR A 45 -10.55 1.29 -1.83
CA TYR A 45 -9.95 -0.04 -1.84
C TYR A 45 -8.54 -0.01 -2.45
N GLN A 46 -8.32 0.80 -3.48
CA GLN A 46 -6.99 1.02 -4.06
C GLN A 46 -6.02 1.64 -3.04
N ALA A 47 -6.46 2.66 -2.29
CA ALA A 47 -5.64 3.27 -1.23
C ALA A 47 -5.32 2.26 -0.12
N ARG A 48 -6.27 1.41 0.26
CA ARG A 48 -6.06 0.36 1.26
C ARG A 48 -5.11 -0.74 0.79
N GLY A 49 -5.23 -1.19 -0.45
CA GLY A 49 -4.29 -2.15 -1.03
C GLY A 49 -2.86 -1.59 -1.07
N LEU A 50 -2.72 -0.32 -1.42
CA LEU A 50 -1.43 0.38 -1.43
C LEU A 50 -0.80 0.49 -0.03
N GLU A 51 -1.62 0.74 0.99
CA GLU A 51 -1.17 0.76 2.39
C GLU A 51 -0.71 -0.62 2.88
N GLY A 52 -1.39 -1.69 2.47
CA GLY A 52 -1.00 -3.07 2.77
C GLY A 52 0.34 -3.43 2.14
N LEU A 53 0.55 -3.08 0.86
CA LEU A 53 1.81 -3.28 0.16
C LEU A 53 2.96 -2.50 0.78
N ALA A 54 2.72 -1.24 1.14
CA ALA A 54 3.72 -0.42 1.83
C ALA A 54 4.15 -1.04 3.16
N ALA A 55 3.21 -1.62 3.92
CA ALA A 55 3.53 -2.35 5.14
C ALA A 55 4.40 -3.59 4.89
N LEU A 56 4.22 -4.28 3.76
CA LEU A 56 5.06 -5.40 3.36
C LEU A 56 6.49 -4.93 3.01
N GLU A 57 6.64 -3.83 2.27
CA GLU A 57 7.96 -3.26 1.96
C GLU A 57 8.72 -2.82 3.22
N ALA A 58 8.02 -2.19 4.16
CA ALA A 58 8.61 -1.76 5.42
C ALA A 58 9.17 -2.95 6.22
N ARG A 59 8.47 -4.09 6.20
CA ARG A 59 8.90 -5.34 6.87
C ARG A 59 9.96 -6.10 6.06
N GLY A 60 9.92 -6.00 4.73
CA GLY A 60 10.83 -6.66 3.79
C GLY A 60 12.19 -5.97 3.65
N GLY A 61 12.39 -4.81 4.29
CA GLY A 61 13.67 -4.09 4.29
C GLY A 61 13.81 -2.98 3.24
N ASP A 62 12.71 -2.56 2.60
CA ASP A 62 12.67 -1.37 1.74
C ASP A 62 11.77 -0.27 2.36
N PRO A 63 12.20 0.34 3.48
CA PRO A 63 11.44 1.38 4.15
C PRO A 63 11.25 2.65 3.28
N ALA A 64 12.12 2.88 2.29
CA ALA A 64 12.02 4.03 1.38
C ALA A 64 10.84 3.86 0.40
N THR A 65 10.68 2.68 -0.19
CA THR A 65 9.50 2.37 -1.00
C THR A 65 8.23 2.42 -0.13
N ALA A 66 8.27 1.88 1.09
CA ALA A 66 7.13 1.94 2.00
C ALA A 66 6.66 3.38 2.27
N ALA A 67 7.61 4.29 2.59
CA ALA A 67 7.30 5.70 2.82
C ALA A 67 6.66 6.36 1.58
N ARG A 68 7.19 6.10 0.38
CA ARG A 68 6.61 6.61 -0.88
C ARG A 68 5.18 6.14 -1.10
N TRP A 69 4.92 4.84 -0.93
CA TRP A 69 3.60 4.25 -1.16
C TRP A 69 2.57 4.69 -0.12
N TRP A 70 2.94 4.80 1.15
CA TRP A 70 2.06 5.38 2.16
C TRP A 70 1.75 6.86 1.91
N ALA A 71 2.72 7.64 1.43
CA ALA A 71 2.50 9.04 1.07
C ALA A 71 1.51 9.17 -0.11
N THR A 72 1.65 8.29 -1.11
CA THR A 72 0.72 8.22 -2.24
C THR A 72 -0.70 7.86 -1.76
N ALA A 73 -0.84 6.81 -0.94
CA ALA A 73 -2.13 6.41 -0.38
C ALA A 73 -2.77 7.50 0.48
N GLN A 74 -1.96 8.23 1.26
CA GLN A 74 -2.46 9.36 2.03
C GLN A 74 -2.98 10.48 1.12
N ALA A 75 -2.26 10.84 0.05
CA ALA A 75 -2.72 11.85 -0.91
C ALA A 75 -4.05 11.42 -1.57
N MET A 76 -4.22 10.14 -1.89
CA MET A 76 -5.50 9.61 -2.39
C MET A 76 -6.63 9.79 -1.38
N ARG A 77 -6.40 9.49 -0.10
CA ARG A 77 -7.41 9.65 0.96
C ARG A 77 -7.77 11.12 1.20
N GLU A 78 -6.78 12.01 1.16
CA GLU A 78 -6.99 13.46 1.23
C GLU A 78 -7.85 13.96 0.05
N ASP A 79 -7.59 13.50 -1.18
CA ASP A 79 -8.39 13.82 -2.38
C ASP A 79 -9.84 13.30 -2.28
N MET A 80 -10.03 12.10 -1.75
CA MET A 80 -11.36 11.49 -1.58
C MET A 80 -12.17 12.08 -0.43
N GLY A 81 -11.52 12.65 0.59
CA GLY A 81 -12.15 13.01 1.86
C GLY A 81 -12.61 11.81 2.69
N VAL A 82 -12.11 10.61 2.41
CA VAL A 82 -12.48 9.36 3.10
C VAL A 82 -11.36 8.98 4.08
N PRO A 83 -11.58 9.09 5.41
CA PRO A 83 -10.58 8.75 6.41
C PRO A 83 -10.36 7.23 6.46
N ARG A 84 -9.23 6.81 7.06
CA ARG A 84 -9.01 5.40 7.40
C ARG A 84 -9.98 4.97 8.49
N TYR A 85 -10.31 3.68 8.51
CA TYR A 85 -11.02 3.11 9.64
C TYR A 85 -10.16 3.25 10.91
N PRO A 86 -10.77 3.50 12.09
CA PRO A 86 -10.02 3.71 13.34
C PRO A 86 -9.06 2.56 13.69
N VAL A 87 -9.44 1.33 13.37
CA VAL A 87 -8.62 0.13 13.62
C VAL A 87 -7.35 0.11 12.75
N ASP A 88 -7.43 0.60 11.52
CA ASP A 88 -6.31 0.65 10.58
C ASP A 88 -5.43 1.87 10.82
N GLN A 89 -6.01 2.97 11.29
CA GLN A 89 -5.30 4.23 11.55
C GLN A 89 -4.15 4.04 12.56
N LEU A 90 -4.40 3.31 13.65
CA LEU A 90 -3.36 3.07 14.66
C LEU A 90 -2.20 2.24 14.10
N ALA A 91 -2.51 1.16 13.38
CA ALA A 91 -1.49 0.31 12.76
C ALA A 91 -0.67 1.08 11.70
N TYR A 92 -1.35 1.92 10.91
CA TYR A 92 -0.72 2.80 9.94
C TYR A 92 0.26 3.79 10.60
N GLU A 93 -0.18 4.50 11.64
CA GLU A 93 0.66 5.49 12.34
C GLU A 93 1.92 4.85 12.93
N GLN A 94 1.76 3.67 13.55
CA GLN A 94 2.88 2.91 14.10
C GLN A 94 3.88 2.48 13.02
N ALA A 95 3.38 1.99 11.89
CA ALA A 95 4.21 1.56 10.77
C ALA A 95 4.97 2.74 10.14
N VAL A 96 4.29 3.88 9.91
CA VAL A 96 4.91 5.10 9.38
C VAL A 96 5.96 5.65 10.35
N ALA A 97 5.68 5.66 11.65
CA ALA A 97 6.64 6.11 12.66
C ALA A 97 7.89 5.23 12.69
N ALA A 98 7.72 3.90 12.65
CA ALA A 98 8.83 2.95 12.60
C ALA A 98 9.67 3.14 11.32
N THR A 99 9.03 3.32 10.17
CA THR A 99 9.71 3.59 8.90
C THR A 99 10.44 4.92 8.89
N ARG A 100 9.87 5.97 9.47
CA ARG A 100 10.55 7.26 9.65
C ARG A 100 11.79 7.10 10.53
N GLN A 101 11.69 6.35 11.63
CA GLN A 101 12.83 6.06 12.49
C GLN A 101 13.93 5.26 11.75
N ALA A 102 13.55 4.29 10.92
CA ALA A 102 14.48 3.46 10.17
C ALA A 102 15.25 4.24 9.08
N LEU A 103 14.57 5.18 8.40
CA LEU A 103 15.18 6.01 7.35
C LEU A 103 15.93 7.23 7.90
N GLY A 104 15.50 7.74 9.05
CA GLY A 104 15.85 9.09 9.49
C GLY A 104 15.00 10.16 8.81
N GLU A 105 14.94 11.33 9.43
CA GLU A 105 13.99 12.40 9.06
C GLU A 105 14.17 12.90 7.62
N GLU A 106 15.41 13.13 7.18
CA GLU A 106 15.70 13.70 5.85
C GLU A 106 15.34 12.72 4.72
N ALA A 107 15.75 11.45 4.85
CA ALA A 107 15.44 10.43 3.86
C ALA A 107 13.95 10.10 3.85
N PHE A 108 13.29 10.08 5.01
CA PHE A 108 11.85 9.94 5.10
C PHE A 108 11.13 11.10 4.40
N ALA A 109 11.50 12.35 4.68
CA ALA A 109 10.87 13.52 4.07
C ALA A 109 11.02 13.52 2.54
N ALA A 110 12.21 13.15 2.03
CA ALA A 110 12.44 13.01 0.59
C ALA A 110 11.57 11.92 -0.04
N ALA A 111 11.52 10.72 0.55
CA ALA A 111 10.69 9.62 0.07
C ALA A 111 9.19 9.96 0.15
N TRP A 112 8.78 10.66 1.20
CA TRP A 112 7.41 11.09 1.40
C TRP A 112 6.97 12.12 0.36
N GLU A 113 7.78 13.14 0.10
CA GLU A 113 7.51 14.15 -0.92
C GLU A 113 7.46 13.55 -2.32
N GLN A 114 8.38 12.61 -2.61
CA GLN A 114 8.33 11.85 -3.85
C GLN A 114 6.99 11.12 -3.99
N GLY A 115 6.54 10.41 -2.95
CA GLY A 115 5.27 9.69 -3.00
C GLY A 115 4.03 10.60 -3.14
N ARG A 116 4.07 11.83 -2.63
CA ARG A 116 2.96 12.80 -2.81
C ARG A 116 2.93 13.44 -4.20
N THR A 117 4.07 13.53 -4.87
CA THR A 117 4.21 14.20 -6.18
C THR A 117 4.19 13.24 -7.37
N GLN A 118 4.45 11.96 -7.14
CA GLN A 118 4.46 10.94 -8.19
C GLN A 118 3.05 10.68 -8.72
N PRO A 119 2.84 10.61 -10.05
CA PRO A 119 1.56 10.23 -10.62
C PRO A 119 1.15 8.82 -10.16
N LEU A 120 -0.11 8.67 -9.75
CA LEU A 120 -0.63 7.41 -9.20
C LEU A 120 -0.46 6.26 -10.20
N GLU A 121 -0.65 6.51 -11.48
CA GLU A 121 -0.47 5.54 -12.56
C GLU A 121 0.94 4.95 -12.57
N GLN A 122 1.97 5.76 -12.27
CA GLN A 122 3.35 5.29 -12.22
C GLN A 122 3.62 4.44 -10.98
N VAL A 123 3.02 4.81 -9.84
CA VAL A 123 3.12 4.03 -8.60
C VAL A 123 2.48 2.66 -8.78
N ILE A 124 1.29 2.61 -9.38
CA ILE A 124 0.57 1.37 -9.67
C ILE A 124 1.32 0.51 -10.69
N ALA A 125 1.82 1.11 -11.78
CA ALA A 125 2.62 0.37 -12.75
C ALA A 125 3.86 -0.28 -12.11
N ALA A 126 4.56 0.44 -11.23
CA ALA A 126 5.71 -0.11 -10.50
C ALA A 126 5.33 -1.26 -9.55
N ILE A 127 4.14 -1.19 -8.92
CA ILE A 127 3.61 -2.25 -8.05
C ILE A 127 3.28 -3.50 -8.84
N LEU A 128 2.64 -3.34 -10.00
CA LEU A 128 2.23 -4.45 -10.86
C LEU A 128 3.43 -5.14 -11.52
N GLN A 129 4.42 -4.37 -11.99
CA GLN A 129 5.67 -4.93 -12.54
C GLN A 129 6.43 -5.79 -11.52
N ARG A 130 6.48 -5.36 -10.25
CA ARG A 130 7.09 -6.15 -9.16
C ARG A 130 6.32 -7.43 -8.82
N GLY A 131 5.05 -7.56 -9.20
CA GLY A 131 4.25 -8.78 -9.04
C GLY A 131 4.50 -9.80 -10.14
N GLU A 132 4.72 -9.33 -11.37
CA GLU A 132 5.05 -10.17 -12.52
C GLU A 132 6.45 -10.80 -12.37
N GLU A 133 7.43 -10.07 -11.83
CA GLU A 133 8.78 -10.59 -11.56
C GLU A 133 8.80 -11.67 -10.46
N ALA A 134 7.88 -11.61 -9.49
CA ALA A 134 7.75 -12.61 -8.42
C ALA A 134 6.88 -13.82 -8.80
N GLY A 135 6.18 -13.75 -9.94
CA GLY A 135 5.26 -14.79 -10.45
C GLY A 135 5.86 -15.69 -11.52
N ASN A 136 7.11 -15.47 -11.93
CA ASN A 136 7.80 -16.35 -12.89
C ASN A 136 8.73 -17.33 -12.14
N PRO A 137 8.40 -18.63 -12.07
CA PRO A 137 9.26 -19.64 -11.42
C PRO A 137 10.57 -19.87 -12.17
#